data_AF-A0AAW1N0A6-F1
#
_entry.id   AF-A0AAW1N0A6-F1
#
_cell.length_a   1.000
_cell.length_b   1.000
_cell.length_c   1.000
_cell.angle_alpha   90.00
_cell.angle_beta   90.00
_cell.angle_gamma   90.00
#
_symmetry.space_group_name_H-M   'P 1'
#
loop_
_entity.id
_entity.type
_entity.pdbx_description
1 polymer ?
#
loop_
_entity_poly.entity_id
_entity_poly.type
_entity_poly.pdbx_seq_one_letter_code
_entity_poly.pdbx_strand_id
1 'polypeptide(L)'
;MKYMDMIISETLRKWPGVTATDRVCSKPYTIQPSNLNEEPVHLKPGDVIFVPINGIQRDPKYFPNPDVFDPERFSDENKGNIKPYTYMPFGLGPRNCIGSRFAILETKTIFFLMLSKFNFIAIEKTQIPIKLSTKSFSIVGDSGMWIGLEPRSK
;
A
#
# COMPACT_ATOMS: atom_id res chain seq x y z
N MET A 1 17.71 -9.29 3.25
CA MET A 1 16.96 -9.35 4.54
C MET A 1 15.51 -9.72 4.23
N LYS A 2 15.21 -11.02 4.06
CA LYS A 2 13.92 -11.52 3.57
C LYS A 2 12.73 -11.06 4.43
N TYR A 3 12.87 -11.08 5.75
CA TYR A 3 11.80 -10.63 6.63
C TYR A 3 11.49 -9.12 6.49
N MET A 4 12.51 -8.29 6.25
CA MET A 4 12.29 -6.86 6.02
C MET A 4 11.55 -6.60 4.70
N ASP A 5 11.75 -7.43 3.67
CA ASP A 5 10.96 -7.39 2.43
C ASP A 5 9.48 -7.65 2.70
N MET A 6 9.19 -8.64 3.54
CA MET A 6 7.83 -9.01 3.93
C MET A 6 7.15 -7.87 4.72
N ILE A 7 7.87 -7.28 5.68
CA ILE A 7 7.41 -6.12 6.46
C ILE A 7 7.10 -4.92 5.55
N ILE A 8 7.99 -4.58 4.63
CA ILE A 8 7.79 -3.46 3.70
C ILE A 8 6.58 -3.73 2.81
N SER A 9 6.44 -4.96 2.30
CA SER A 9 5.33 -5.33 1.42
C SER A 9 3.97 -5.26 2.14
N GLU A 10 3.89 -5.78 3.35
CA GLU A 10 2.65 -5.70 4.15
C GLU A 10 2.33 -4.26 4.58
N THR A 11 3.36 -3.46 4.86
CA THR A 11 3.19 -2.01 5.11
C THR A 11 2.59 -1.32 3.89
N LEU A 12 3.14 -1.55 2.70
CA LEU A 12 2.67 -0.97 1.45
C LEU A 12 1.27 -1.48 1.05
N ARG A 13 0.91 -2.71 1.43
CA ARG A 13 -0.45 -3.23 1.25
C ARG A 13 -1.46 -2.43 2.09
N LYS A 14 -1.18 -2.25 3.38
CA LYS A 14 -2.11 -1.58 4.31
C LYS A 14 -2.10 -0.07 4.18
N TRP A 15 -0.94 0.49 3.89
CA TRP A 15 -0.67 1.93 3.91
C TRP A 15 0.05 2.34 2.63
N PRO A 16 -0.59 2.19 1.45
CA PRO A 16 0.03 2.57 0.19
C PRO A 16 0.24 4.08 0.13
N GLY A 17 1.34 4.53 -0.47
CA GLY A 17 1.62 5.96 -0.65
C GLY A 17 0.59 6.68 -1.52
N VAL A 18 -0.02 5.95 -2.47
CA VAL A 18 -1.13 6.43 -3.31
C VAL A 18 -2.36 5.57 -3.02
N THR A 19 -3.45 6.21 -2.61
CA THR A 19 -4.69 5.52 -2.18
C THR A 19 -5.58 5.12 -3.35
N ALA A 20 -5.46 5.81 -4.48
CA ALA A 20 -6.17 5.51 -5.71
C ALA A 20 -5.49 6.12 -6.95
N THR A 21 -5.79 5.61 -8.13
CA THR A 21 -5.36 6.17 -9.41
C THR A 21 -6.54 6.25 -10.37
N ASP A 22 -6.46 7.14 -11.36
CA ASP A 22 -7.54 7.39 -12.30
C ASP A 22 -7.07 7.33 -13.76
N ARG A 23 -8.01 7.14 -14.68
CA ARG A 23 -7.79 7.27 -16.13
C ARG A 23 -8.95 8.04 -16.73
N VAL A 24 -8.64 9.00 -17.61
CA VAL A 24 -9.63 9.68 -18.43
C VAL A 24 -9.74 8.96 -19.77
N CYS A 25 -10.96 8.58 -20.14
CA CYS A 25 -11.25 7.98 -21.42
C CYS A 25 -11.01 9.02 -22.54
N SER A 26 -10.12 8.72 -23.48
CA SER A 26 -9.76 9.65 -24.57
C SER A 26 -10.53 9.40 -25.87
N LYS A 27 -11.10 8.20 -26.03
CA LYS A 27 -11.88 7.77 -27.19
C LYS A 27 -12.91 6.73 -26.74
N PRO A 28 -14.07 6.61 -27.41
CA PRO A 28 -15.06 5.62 -27.05
C PRO A 28 -14.44 4.23 -26.86
N TYR A 29 -14.72 3.60 -25.73
CA TYR A 29 -14.16 2.30 -25.36
C TYR A 29 -15.18 1.47 -24.60
N THR A 30 -15.23 0.18 -24.85
CA THR A 30 -16.07 -0.75 -24.08
C THR A 30 -15.16 -1.68 -23.29
N ILE A 31 -15.28 -1.66 -21.97
CA ILE A 31 -14.70 -2.69 -21.12
C ILE A 31 -15.62 -3.90 -21.24
N GLN A 32 -15.10 -4.99 -21.79
CA GLN A 32 -15.86 -6.22 -21.96
C GLN A 32 -16.00 -6.94 -20.61
N PRO A 33 -17.14 -7.61 -20.38
CA PRO A 33 -17.33 -8.40 -19.17
C PRO A 33 -16.32 -9.54 -19.11
N SER A 34 -15.81 -9.81 -17.90
CA SER A 34 -14.89 -10.93 -17.67
C SER A 34 -15.64 -12.21 -17.27
N ASN A 35 -16.89 -12.06 -16.80
CA ASN A 35 -17.75 -13.16 -16.36
C ASN A 35 -19.12 -13.08 -17.04
N LEU A 36 -19.83 -14.22 -17.13
CA LEU A 36 -21.15 -14.32 -17.78
C LEU A 36 -22.25 -13.45 -17.16
N ASN A 37 -22.07 -13.01 -15.91
CA ASN A 37 -23.05 -12.22 -15.15
C ASN A 37 -22.71 -10.71 -15.13
N GLU A 38 -21.71 -10.28 -15.90
CA GLU A 38 -21.30 -8.89 -15.99
C GLU A 38 -21.80 -8.30 -17.30
N GLU A 39 -22.24 -7.04 -17.26
CA GLU A 39 -22.59 -6.27 -18.44
C GLU A 39 -21.38 -5.46 -18.93
N PRO A 40 -21.26 -5.21 -20.25
CA PRO A 40 -20.21 -4.35 -20.78
C PRO A 40 -20.31 -2.92 -20.24
N VAL A 41 -19.17 -2.32 -19.91
CA VAL A 41 -19.11 -0.92 -19.49
C VAL A 41 -18.70 -0.05 -20.68
N HIS A 42 -19.64 0.76 -21.16
CA HIS A 42 -19.42 1.68 -22.27
C HIS A 42 -18.92 3.03 -21.76
N LEU A 43 -17.72 3.42 -22.18
CA LEU A 43 -17.07 4.67 -21.81
C LEU A 43 -17.07 5.65 -22.98
N LYS A 44 -17.38 6.91 -22.67
CA LYS A 44 -17.31 8.05 -23.59
C LYS A 44 -16.05 8.87 -23.31
N PRO A 45 -15.54 9.61 -24.31
CA PRO A 45 -14.48 10.58 -24.07
C PRO A 45 -14.83 11.52 -22.91
N GLY A 46 -13.91 11.68 -21.97
CA GLY A 46 -14.12 12.47 -20.74
C GLY A 46 -14.55 11.66 -19.52
N ASP A 47 -15.06 10.43 -19.68
CA ASP A 47 -15.37 9.57 -18.53
C ASP A 47 -14.11 9.25 -17.73
N VAL A 48 -14.23 9.28 -16.40
CA VAL A 48 -13.12 8.98 -15.48
C VAL A 48 -13.32 7.61 -14.86
N ILE A 49 -12.35 6.73 -15.04
CA ILE A 49 -12.26 5.45 -14.33
C ILE A 49 -11.39 5.66 -13.11
N PHE A 50 -11.94 5.37 -11.93
CA PHE A 50 -11.21 5.43 -10.68
C PHE A 50 -10.88 4.03 -10.16
N VAL A 51 -9.63 3.78 -9.81
CA VAL A 51 -9.14 2.50 -9.28
C VAL A 51 -8.77 2.68 -7.81
N PRO A 52 -9.59 2.14 -6.87
CA PRO A 52 -9.37 2.34 -5.44
C PRO A 52 -8.31 1.37 -4.90
N ILE A 53 -7.03 1.70 -5.08
CA ILE A 53 -5.87 0.89 -4.67
C ILE A 53 -5.99 0.43 -3.21
N ASN A 54 -6.20 1.37 -2.27
CA ASN A 54 -6.30 1.04 -0.86
C ASN A 54 -7.52 0.16 -0.54
N GLY A 55 -8.63 0.35 -1.26
CA GLY A 55 -9.83 -0.47 -1.12
C GLY A 55 -9.57 -1.92 -1.55
N ILE A 56 -8.99 -2.12 -2.74
CA ILE A 56 -8.64 -3.46 -3.26
C ILE A 56 -7.63 -4.16 -2.34
N GLN A 57 -6.61 -3.44 -1.87
CA GLN A 57 -5.59 -4.00 -0.98
C GLN A 57 -6.10 -4.33 0.44
N ARG A 58 -7.29 -3.84 0.81
CA ARG A 58 -7.98 -4.11 2.08
C ARG A 58 -9.23 -4.97 1.92
N ASP A 59 -9.55 -5.39 0.70
CA ASP A 59 -10.72 -6.22 0.45
C ASP A 59 -10.48 -7.63 1.02
N PRO A 60 -11.30 -8.12 1.96
CA PRO A 60 -11.17 -9.46 2.54
C PRO A 60 -11.30 -10.57 1.48
N LYS A 61 -11.92 -10.30 0.32
CA LYS A 61 -11.95 -11.22 -0.82
C LYS A 61 -10.55 -11.55 -1.35
N TYR A 62 -9.62 -10.60 -1.29
CA TYR A 62 -8.25 -10.76 -1.80
C TYR A 62 -7.23 -10.91 -0.68
N PHE A 63 -7.49 -10.33 0.49
CA PHE A 63 -6.60 -10.37 1.65
C PHE A 63 -7.40 -10.74 2.92
N PRO A 64 -7.52 -12.05 3.26
CA PRO A 64 -8.28 -12.49 4.43
C PRO A 64 -7.77 -11.86 5.72
N ASN A 65 -8.62 -11.37 6.62
CA ASN A 65 -8.23 -10.57 7.79
C ASN A 65 -7.39 -9.33 7.42
N PRO A 66 -7.89 -8.44 6.55
CA PRO A 66 -7.10 -7.37 5.92
C PRO A 66 -6.60 -6.32 6.93
N ASP A 67 -7.24 -6.22 8.09
CA ASP A 67 -6.86 -5.28 9.16
C ASP A 67 -5.76 -5.80 10.10
N VAL A 68 -5.45 -7.10 10.05
CA VAL A 68 -4.24 -7.65 10.70
C VAL A 68 -3.01 -7.22 9.89
N PHE A 69 -1.92 -6.87 10.58
CA PHE A 69 -0.61 -6.68 9.96
C PHE A 69 0.12 -8.02 9.97
N ASP A 70 0.17 -8.69 8.82
CA ASP A 70 0.73 -10.03 8.69
C ASP A 70 1.80 -10.07 7.58
N PRO A 71 3.10 -9.97 7.94
CA PRO A 71 4.20 -10.07 6.98
C PRO A 71 4.24 -11.41 6.24
N GLU A 72 3.75 -12.49 6.87
CA GLU A 72 3.81 -13.84 6.31
C GLU A 72 2.98 -13.99 5.04
N ARG A 73 2.05 -13.07 4.74
CA ARG A 73 1.38 -13.01 3.43
C ARG A 73 2.36 -12.92 2.26
N PHE A 74 3.50 -12.29 2.49
CA PHE A 74 4.55 -12.06 1.48
C PHE A 74 5.74 -13.00 1.64
N SER A 75 5.61 -14.07 2.44
CA SER A 75 6.61 -15.13 2.51
C SER A 75 6.77 -15.83 1.16
N ASP A 76 7.82 -16.64 0.98
CA ASP A 76 8.01 -17.35 -0.30
C ASP A 76 6.90 -18.39 -0.52
N GLU A 77 6.39 -18.94 0.57
CA GLU A 77 5.33 -19.94 0.63
C GLU A 77 3.96 -19.35 0.31
N ASN A 78 3.71 -18.09 0.73
CA ASN A 78 2.38 -17.48 0.63
C ASN A 78 2.24 -16.45 -0.49
N LYS A 79 3.32 -15.82 -0.97
CA LYS A 79 3.24 -14.75 -1.98
C LYS A 79 2.57 -15.19 -3.28
N GLY A 80 2.62 -16.49 -3.61
CA GLY A 80 1.92 -17.07 -4.76
C GLY A 80 0.39 -17.06 -4.63
N ASN A 81 -0.15 -16.91 -3.41
CA ASN A 81 -1.58 -16.81 -3.16
C ASN A 81 -2.15 -15.42 -3.46
N ILE A 82 -1.29 -14.40 -3.59
CA ILE A 82 -1.71 -13.03 -3.91
C ILE A 82 -2.26 -12.99 -5.33
N LYS A 83 -3.54 -12.67 -5.45
CA LYS A 83 -4.19 -12.60 -6.76
C LYS A 83 -3.55 -11.49 -7.62
N PRO A 84 -3.27 -11.76 -8.91
CA PRO A 84 -2.77 -10.73 -9.81
C PRO A 84 -3.68 -9.50 -9.80
N TYR A 85 -3.08 -8.32 -9.90
CA TYR A 85 -3.78 -7.04 -9.92
C TYR A 85 -4.54 -6.68 -8.63
N THR A 86 -4.27 -7.33 -7.48
CA THR A 86 -4.85 -6.91 -6.19
C THR A 86 -3.85 -6.28 -5.23
N TYR A 87 -2.55 -6.48 -5.48
CA TYR A 87 -1.45 -5.77 -4.82
C TYR A 87 -0.78 -4.82 -5.81
N MET A 88 -0.91 -3.51 -5.60
CA MET A 88 -0.44 -2.48 -6.54
C MET A 88 0.07 -1.20 -5.85
N PRO A 89 0.97 -1.30 -4.84
CA PRO A 89 1.41 -0.13 -4.06
C PRO A 89 2.21 0.89 -4.87
N PHE A 90 2.74 0.47 -6.03
CA PHE A 90 3.49 1.29 -6.97
C PHE A 90 2.75 1.45 -8.31
N GLY A 91 1.45 1.14 -8.34
CA GLY A 91 0.67 1.06 -9.58
C GLY A 91 1.06 -0.12 -10.47
N LEU A 92 0.31 -0.31 -11.56
CA LEU A 92 0.53 -1.36 -12.55
C LEU A 92 0.45 -0.80 -13.97
N GLY A 93 1.01 -1.54 -14.92
CA GLY A 93 1.01 -1.18 -16.34
C GLY A 93 2.01 -0.06 -16.69
N PRO A 94 1.82 0.62 -17.83
CA PRO A 94 2.80 1.58 -18.38
C PRO A 94 3.01 2.85 -17.53
N ARG A 95 2.19 3.07 -16.52
CA ARG A 95 2.26 4.22 -15.60
C ARG A 95 2.62 3.79 -14.18
N ASN A 96 3.23 2.62 -14.02
CA ASN A 96 3.76 2.20 -12.72
C ASN A 96 4.94 3.08 -12.28
N CYS A 97 5.23 3.08 -10.98
CA CYS A 97 6.29 3.89 -10.41
C CYS A 97 7.67 3.38 -10.85
N ILE A 98 8.37 4.20 -11.64
CA ILE A 98 9.75 3.96 -12.07
C ILE A 98 10.74 3.93 -10.89
N GLY A 99 10.40 4.63 -9.80
CA GLY A 99 11.23 4.71 -8.59
C GLY A 99 11.06 3.55 -7.60
N SER A 100 10.20 2.57 -7.87
CA SER A 100 9.87 1.49 -6.91
C SER A 100 11.09 0.76 -6.34
N ARG A 101 12.05 0.40 -7.20
CA ARG A 101 13.29 -0.29 -6.76
C ARG A 101 14.15 0.59 -5.86
N PHE A 102 14.28 1.87 -6.22
CA PHE A 102 15.03 2.84 -5.43
C PHE A 102 14.36 3.07 -4.07
N ALA A 103 13.05 3.31 -4.04
CA ALA A 103 12.29 3.54 -2.81
C ALA A 103 12.39 2.36 -1.83
N ILE A 104 12.32 1.12 -2.33
CA ILE A 104 12.48 -0.09 -1.51
C ILE A 104 13.91 -0.16 -0.95
N LEU A 105 14.94 0.07 -1.77
CA LEU A 105 16.33 0.05 -1.34
C LEU A 105 16.62 1.11 -0.27
N GLU A 106 16.16 2.34 -0.50
CA GLU A 106 16.31 3.46 0.40
C GLU A 106 15.62 3.18 1.74
N THR A 107 14.36 2.72 1.71
CA THR A 107 13.59 2.36 2.91
C THR A 107 14.34 1.30 3.73
N LYS A 108 14.81 0.23 3.09
CA LYS A 108 15.58 -0.81 3.77
C LYS A 108 16.84 -0.28 4.44
N THR A 109 17.57 0.59 3.73
CA THR A 109 18.80 1.21 4.24
C THR A 109 18.50 2.07 5.47
N ILE A 110 17.48 2.92 5.40
CA ILE A 110 17.05 3.77 6.51
C ILE A 110 16.63 2.91 7.71
N PHE A 111 15.74 1.93 7.51
CA PHE A 111 15.27 1.07 8.61
C PHE A 111 16.41 0.27 9.25
N PHE A 112 17.34 -0.26 8.45
CA PHE A 112 18.53 -0.92 8.98
C PHE A 112 19.37 0.01 9.86
N LEU A 113 19.65 1.23 9.39
CA LEU A 113 20.43 2.22 10.15
C LEU A 113 19.72 2.66 11.43
N MET A 114 18.40 2.85 11.37
CA MET A 114 17.61 3.25 12.52
C MET A 114 17.52 2.13 13.56
N LEU A 115 17.18 0.91 13.17
CA LEU A 115 17.03 -0.24 14.08
C LEU A 115 18.37 -0.70 14.67
N SER A 116 19.49 -0.52 13.96
CA SER A 116 20.82 -0.85 14.48
C SER A 116 21.33 0.14 15.51
N LYS A 117 20.84 1.39 15.48
CA LYS A 117 21.33 2.48 16.35
C LYS A 117 20.34 2.91 17.41
N PHE A 118 19.05 2.64 17.24
CA PHE A 118 18.01 3.17 18.12
C PHE A 118 16.96 2.11 18.48
N ASN A 119 16.45 2.21 19.70
CA ASN A 119 15.19 1.63 20.10
C ASN A 119 14.09 2.65 19.81
N PHE A 120 12.99 2.18 19.25
CA PHE A 120 11.80 3.00 19.02
C PHE A 120 10.90 2.91 20.25
N ILE A 121 10.58 4.05 20.86
CA ILE A 121 9.77 4.12 22.08
C ILE A 121 8.55 5.03 21.87
N ALA A 122 7.45 4.68 22.54
CA ALA A 122 6.30 5.59 22.61
C ALA A 122 6.66 6.78 23.52
N ILE A 123 6.30 7.98 23.09
CA ILE A 123 6.38 9.21 23.88
C ILE A 123 4.97 9.71 24.18
N GLU A 124 4.84 10.76 25.00
CA GLU A 124 3.55 11.36 25.36
C GLU A 124 2.69 11.72 24.12
N LYS A 125 3.33 12.12 23.01
CA LYS A 125 2.66 12.47 21.74
C LYS A 125 2.34 11.27 20.84
N THR A 126 2.82 10.07 21.16
CA THR A 126 2.62 8.88 20.32
C THR A 126 1.18 8.38 20.45
N GLN A 127 0.46 8.30 19.34
CA GLN A 127 -0.90 7.74 19.30
C GLN A 127 -0.86 6.25 18.97
N ILE A 128 -1.44 5.43 19.86
CA ILE A 128 -1.55 3.97 19.69
C ILE A 128 -2.99 3.55 20.00
N PRO A 129 -3.80 3.09 19.01
CA PRO A 129 -3.52 3.11 17.58
C PRO A 129 -3.50 4.54 17.02
N ILE A 130 -2.84 4.72 15.88
CA ILE A 130 -2.82 6.00 15.17
C ILE A 130 -4.24 6.42 14.76
N LYS A 131 -4.60 7.69 15.00
CA LYS A 131 -5.82 8.28 14.46
C LYS A 131 -5.49 8.95 13.13
N LEU A 132 -6.10 8.47 12.04
CA LEU A 132 -5.88 9.04 10.72
C LEU A 132 -6.67 10.34 10.55
N SER A 133 -6.09 11.30 9.84
CA SER A 133 -6.78 12.54 9.50
C SER A 133 -7.89 12.29 8.49
N THR A 134 -9.07 12.84 8.74
CA THR A 134 -10.18 12.88 7.78
C THR A 134 -10.11 14.08 6.83
N LYS A 135 -9.10 14.94 7.00
CA LYS A 135 -8.94 16.21 6.27
C LYS A 135 -7.98 16.12 5.08
N SER A 136 -7.39 14.96 4.84
CA SER A 136 -6.39 14.74 3.79
C SER A 136 -6.72 13.51 2.95
N PHE A 137 -6.39 13.57 1.67
CA PHE A 137 -6.43 12.40 0.77
C PHE A 137 -5.27 11.43 1.03
N SER A 138 -4.16 11.91 1.62
CA SER A 138 -3.02 11.10 2.00
C SER A 138 -3.25 10.43 3.35
N ILE A 139 -2.68 9.25 3.55
CA ILE A 139 -2.71 8.53 4.82
C ILE A 139 -1.74 9.21 5.79
N VAL A 140 -2.27 10.12 6.61
CA VAL A 140 -1.50 10.87 7.62
C VAL A 140 -2.20 10.82 8.96
N GLY A 141 -1.44 10.93 10.06
CA GLY A 141 -2.00 11.06 11.40
C GLY A 141 -2.67 12.42 11.60
N ASP A 142 -3.81 12.45 12.30
CA ASP A 142 -4.58 13.67 12.60
C ASP A 142 -3.74 14.72 13.36
N SER A 143 -2.88 14.26 14.27
CA SER A 143 -1.96 15.11 15.03
C SER A 143 -0.48 14.86 14.69
N GLY A 144 -0.20 14.35 13.49
CA GLY A 144 1.13 13.88 13.09
C GLY A 144 1.48 12.46 13.57
N MET A 145 2.65 11.98 13.17
CA MET A 145 3.18 10.66 13.56
C MET A 145 4.43 10.85 14.42
N TRP A 146 4.28 10.65 15.73
CA TRP A 146 5.36 10.89 16.69
C TRP A 146 5.88 9.58 17.27
N ILE A 147 7.20 9.40 17.21
CA ILE A 147 7.90 8.26 17.81
C ILE A 147 9.21 8.75 18.44
N GLY A 148 9.52 8.25 19.64
CA GLY A 148 10.79 8.53 20.30
C GLY A 148 11.89 7.59 19.81
N LEU A 149 13.13 8.08 19.84
CA LEU A 149 14.32 7.31 19.52
C LEU A 149 15.28 7.35 20.70
N GLU A 150 15.58 6.19 21.25
CA GLU A 150 16.59 6.03 22.29
C GLU A 150 17.82 5.34 21.71
N PRO A 151 19.04 5.89 21.84
CA PRO A 151 20.24 5.23 21.33
C PRO A 151 20.38 3.83 21.94
N ARG A 152 20.66 2.83 21.11
CA ARG A 152 21.00 1.49 21.58
C ARG A 152 22.38 1.53 22.21
N SER A 153 22.48 1.07 23.45
CA SER A 153 23.75 0.67 24.05
C SER A 153 24.40 -0.41 23.18
N LYS A 154 25.70 -0.27 22.94
CA LYS A 154 26.51 -1.29 22.26
C LYS A 154 26.58 -2.57 23.08
#